data_AF-A0A965MFM0-F1
#
_entry.id   AF-A0A965MFM0-F1
#
_cell.length_a   1.000
_cell.length_b   1.000
_cell.length_c   1.000
_cell.angle_alpha   90.00
_cell.angle_beta   90.00
_cell.angle_gamma   90.00
#
_symmetry.space_group_name_H-M   'P 1'
#
loop_
_entity.id
_entity.type
_entity.pdbx_description
1 polymer ?
#
loop_
_entity_poly.entity_id
_entity_poly.type
_entity_poly.pdbx_seq_one_letter_code
_entity_poly.pdbx_strand_id
1 'polypeptide(L)'
;MDERVGFTAMKDGTKEDYELLARLEKPFLALTAERVLEELRRAGETTFEGYQITRLQHGLQSGTRALRDGADIDWVVGALLHDIGDGLAPQNHDRMSAEVIRPFVRWDVSWTVEHHGIFQML
;
A
#
# COMPACT_ATOMS: atom_id res chain seq x y z
N MET A 1 -31.81 6.90 -4.43
CA MET A 1 -31.95 6.03 -3.24
C MET A 1 -30.63 5.34 -3.08
N ASP A 2 -30.00 5.41 -1.90
CA ASP A 2 -28.82 4.59 -1.60
C ASP A 2 -29.24 3.12 -1.65
N GLU A 3 -28.72 2.37 -2.62
CA GLU A 3 -28.87 0.92 -2.62
C GLU A 3 -28.05 0.34 -1.47
N ARG A 4 -28.67 -0.48 -0.62
CA ARG A 4 -28.06 -1.10 0.55
C ARG A 4 -28.46 -2.55 0.63
N VAL A 5 -27.58 -3.36 1.17
CA VAL A 5 -27.87 -4.76 1.50
C VAL A 5 -28.97 -4.86 2.56
N GLY A 6 -29.72 -5.97 2.55
CA GLY A 6 -30.79 -6.23 3.51
C GLY A 6 -30.32 -6.87 4.83
N PHE A 7 -29.11 -7.44 4.86
CA PHE A 7 -28.61 -8.16 6.03
C PHE A 7 -27.97 -7.23 7.08
N THR A 8 -28.07 -7.63 8.36
CA THR A 8 -27.32 -7.01 9.47
C THR A 8 -26.17 -7.87 9.98
N ALA A 9 -26.10 -9.14 9.57
CA ALA A 9 -24.97 -10.03 9.76
C ALA A 9 -24.64 -10.72 8.42
N MET A 10 -23.34 -10.81 8.06
CA MET A 10 -22.93 -11.33 6.74
C MET A 10 -23.47 -12.73 6.43
N LYS A 11 -23.60 -13.60 7.44
CA LYS A 11 -24.14 -14.96 7.27
C LYS A 11 -25.59 -15.01 6.74
N ASP A 12 -26.33 -13.91 6.91
CA ASP A 12 -27.73 -13.80 6.49
C ASP A 12 -27.85 -13.11 5.12
N GLY A 13 -26.73 -12.83 4.45
CA GLY A 13 -26.70 -12.19 3.14
C GLY A 13 -27.24 -13.08 2.03
N THR A 14 -28.06 -12.49 1.17
CA THR A 14 -28.59 -13.16 -0.03
C THR A 14 -27.62 -13.05 -1.19
N LYS A 15 -27.85 -13.85 -2.24
CA LYS A 15 -27.05 -13.75 -3.48
C LYS A 15 -27.15 -12.33 -4.06
N GLU A 16 -28.35 -11.76 -4.07
CA GLU A 16 -28.64 -10.43 -4.59
C GLU A 16 -27.89 -9.34 -3.80
N ASP A 17 -27.76 -9.49 -2.47
CA ASP A 17 -26.94 -8.59 -1.64
C ASP A 17 -25.46 -8.61 -2.05
N TYR A 18 -24.90 -9.79 -2.29
CA TYR A 18 -23.50 -9.92 -2.69
C TYR A 18 -23.24 -9.46 -4.13
N GLU A 19 -24.19 -9.67 -5.04
CA GLU A 19 -24.12 -9.12 -6.40
C GLU A 19 -24.17 -7.57 -6.38
N LEU A 20 -24.99 -7.00 -5.50
CA LEU A 20 -25.00 -5.56 -5.23
C LEU A 20 -23.63 -5.09 -4.72
N LEU A 21 -23.08 -5.72 -3.69
CA LEU A 21 -21.77 -5.35 -3.13
C LEU A 21 -20.66 -5.46 -4.17
N ALA A 22 -20.60 -6.55 -4.95
CA ALA A 22 -19.59 -6.75 -5.99
C ALA A 22 -19.65 -5.66 -7.07
N ARG A 23 -20.86 -5.17 -7.40
CA ARG A 23 -21.02 -4.04 -8.32
C ARG A 23 -20.51 -2.73 -7.70
N LEU A 24 -20.81 -2.48 -6.43
CA LEU A 24 -20.40 -1.27 -5.71
C LEU A 24 -18.91 -1.26 -5.34
N GLU A 25 -18.29 -2.43 -5.23
CA GLU A 25 -16.87 -2.60 -4.94
C GLU A 25 -15.98 -2.16 -6.12
N LYS A 26 -16.44 -2.34 -7.38
CA LYS A 26 -15.64 -2.00 -8.57
C LYS A 26 -15.16 -0.53 -8.59
N PRO A 27 -16.03 0.49 -8.41
CA PRO A 27 -15.58 1.88 -8.27
C PRO A 27 -14.63 2.09 -7.09
N PHE A 28 -14.85 1.38 -5.98
CA PHE A 28 -13.97 1.48 -4.81
C PHE A 28 -12.57 0.97 -5.16
N LEU A 29 -12.43 -0.22 -5.75
CA LEU A 29 -11.15 -0.79 -6.20
C LEU A 29 -10.45 0.09 -7.23
N ALA A 30 -11.18 0.72 -8.14
CA ALA A 30 -10.62 1.63 -9.14
C ALA A 30 -9.85 2.83 -8.54
N LEU A 31 -10.21 3.25 -7.32
CA LEU A 31 -9.58 4.36 -6.61
C LEU A 31 -8.40 3.94 -5.70
N THR A 32 -7.86 2.73 -5.89
CA THR A 32 -6.79 2.20 -5.02
C THR A 32 -5.51 3.01 -5.14
N ALA A 33 -5.13 3.41 -6.35
CA ALA A 33 -3.93 4.20 -6.58
C ALA A 33 -4.00 5.56 -5.88
N GLU A 34 -5.16 6.23 -5.94
CA GLU A 34 -5.39 7.52 -5.28
C GLU A 34 -5.23 7.41 -3.76
N ARG A 35 -5.77 6.34 -3.15
CA ARG A 35 -5.61 6.09 -1.72
C ARG A 35 -4.16 5.80 -1.34
N VAL A 36 -3.45 4.99 -2.11
CA VAL A 36 -2.01 4.75 -1.88
C VAL A 36 -1.21 6.05 -1.96
N LEU A 37 -1.52 6.92 -2.93
CA LEU A 37 -0.88 8.23 -3.04
C LEU A 37 -1.27 9.17 -1.89
N GLU A 38 -2.46 9.06 -1.34
CA GLU A 38 -2.85 9.79 -0.13
C GLU A 38 -2.03 9.35 1.08
N GLU A 39 -1.88 8.04 1.31
CA GLU A 39 -1.03 7.52 2.39
C GLU A 39 0.44 7.93 2.22
N LEU A 40 0.95 7.93 0.99
CA LEU A 40 2.31 8.40 0.70
C LEU A 40 2.47 9.89 1.07
N ARG A 41 1.46 10.73 0.80
CA ARG A 41 1.47 12.15 1.23
C ARG A 41 1.43 12.28 2.76
N ARG A 42 0.61 11.47 3.44
CA ARG A 42 0.50 11.46 4.92
C ARG A 42 1.83 11.10 5.59
N ALA A 43 2.65 10.26 4.96
CA ALA A 43 4.01 9.96 5.42
C ALA A 43 4.96 11.17 5.42
N GLY A 44 4.55 12.30 4.83
CA GLY A 44 5.23 13.59 4.95
C GLY A 44 4.84 14.41 6.18
N GLU A 45 3.68 14.12 6.80
CA GLU A 45 3.12 14.85 7.93
C GLU A 45 3.36 14.12 9.25
N THR A 46 3.16 12.80 9.25
CA THR A 46 3.41 11.92 10.39
C THR A 46 4.60 11.03 10.07
N THR A 47 5.77 11.34 10.65
CA THR A 47 7.03 10.63 10.38
C THR A 47 7.63 10.12 11.68
N PHE A 48 8.43 9.06 11.57
CA PHE A 48 9.27 8.62 12.67
C PHE A 48 10.29 9.71 13.02
N GLU A 49 10.30 10.12 14.29
CA GLU A 49 11.22 11.16 14.76
C GLU A 49 12.67 10.67 14.80
N GLY A 50 13.62 11.60 14.66
CA GLY A 50 15.06 11.31 14.72
C GLY A 50 15.77 11.21 13.36
N TYR A 51 15.03 11.10 12.25
CA TYR A 51 15.59 11.21 10.90
C TYR A 51 15.67 12.67 10.42
N GLN A 52 16.64 12.97 9.54
CA GLN A 52 16.78 14.31 8.92
C GLN A 52 15.75 14.60 7.81
N ILE A 53 15.07 13.56 7.33
CA ILE A 53 14.07 13.64 6.26
C ILE A 53 12.82 12.89 6.69
N THR A 54 11.67 13.30 6.15
CA THR A 54 10.40 12.62 6.37
C THR A 54 10.35 11.28 5.65
N ARG A 55 9.43 10.39 6.04
CA ARG A 55 9.19 9.13 5.33
C ARG A 55 8.79 9.34 3.86
N LEU A 56 7.99 10.35 3.56
CA LEU A 56 7.71 10.73 2.17
C LEU A 56 8.99 11.07 1.40
N GLN A 57 9.87 11.89 1.97
CA GLN A 57 11.14 12.26 1.33
C GLN A 57 12.05 11.04 1.12
N HIS A 58 12.11 10.13 2.10
CA HIS A 58 12.87 8.88 1.99
C HIS A 58 12.35 7.99 0.85
N GLY A 59 11.03 7.77 0.77
CA GLY A 59 10.41 7.02 -0.32
C GLY A 59 10.66 7.67 -1.68
N LEU A 60 10.46 8.99 -1.80
CA LEU A 60 10.74 9.74 -3.03
C LEU A 60 12.21 9.65 -3.46
N GLN A 61 13.16 9.76 -2.54
CA GLN A 61 14.58 9.58 -2.85
C GLN A 61 14.88 8.17 -3.34
N SER A 62 14.33 7.15 -2.68
CA SER A 62 14.53 5.74 -3.04
C SER A 62 13.98 5.43 -4.42
N GLY A 63 12.73 5.78 -4.69
CA GLY A 63 12.11 5.63 -6.02
C GLY A 63 12.83 6.43 -7.12
N THR A 64 13.25 7.67 -6.82
CA THR A 64 14.01 8.49 -7.78
C THR A 64 15.38 7.90 -8.11
N ARG A 65 16.07 7.31 -7.12
CA ARG A 65 17.35 6.64 -7.35
C ARG A 65 17.17 5.41 -8.23
N ALA A 66 16.18 4.57 -7.95
CA ALA A 66 15.85 3.41 -8.80
C ALA A 66 15.53 3.84 -10.24
N LEU A 67 14.71 4.90 -10.41
CA LEU A 67 14.38 5.43 -11.73
C LEU A 67 15.62 5.93 -12.49
N ARG A 68 16.53 6.63 -11.81
CA ARG A 68 17.77 7.16 -12.41
C ARG A 68 18.79 6.06 -12.72
N ASP A 69 18.74 4.94 -12.02
CA ASP A 69 19.54 3.75 -12.28
C ASP A 69 19.03 2.94 -13.49
N GLY A 70 17.88 3.32 -14.05
CA GLY A 70 17.27 2.60 -15.17
C GLY A 70 16.57 1.31 -14.77
N ALA A 71 16.22 1.16 -13.48
CA ALA A 71 15.43 0.04 -13.00
C ALA A 71 14.04 0.01 -13.67
N ASP A 72 13.47 -1.18 -13.83
CA ASP A 72 12.11 -1.31 -14.35
C ASP A 72 11.06 -0.78 -13.38
N ILE A 73 9.83 -0.60 -13.88
CA ILE A 73 8.76 0.08 -13.17
C ILE A 73 8.39 -0.59 -11.84
N ASP A 74 8.49 -1.91 -11.74
CA ASP A 74 8.15 -2.61 -10.50
C ASP A 74 9.15 -2.24 -9.40
N TRP A 75 10.45 -2.20 -9.73
CA TRP A 75 11.49 -1.77 -8.79
C TRP A 75 11.36 -0.30 -8.40
N VAL A 76 11.00 0.57 -9.34
CA VAL A 76 10.74 1.99 -9.04
C VAL A 76 9.58 2.13 -8.05
N VAL A 77 8.48 1.40 -8.27
CA VAL A 77 7.30 1.40 -7.39
C VAL A 77 7.63 0.76 -6.03
N GLY A 78 8.32 -0.38 -6.02
CA GLY A 78 8.74 -1.07 -4.80
C GLY A 78 9.65 -0.19 -3.94
N ALA A 79 10.64 0.47 -4.54
CA ALA A 79 11.52 1.40 -3.83
C ALA A 79 10.78 2.63 -3.30
N LEU A 80 9.80 3.16 -4.04
CA LEU A 80 8.98 4.29 -3.62
C LEU A 80 8.08 3.95 -2.41
N LEU A 81 7.51 2.75 -2.38
CA LEU A 81 6.46 2.35 -1.45
C LEU A 81 6.91 1.37 -0.36
N HIS A 82 8.21 1.03 -0.26
CA HIS A 82 8.68 -0.01 0.66
C HIS A 82 8.35 0.25 2.14
N ASP A 83 8.22 1.51 2.55
CA ASP A 83 7.90 1.94 3.92
C ASP A 83 6.43 2.41 4.09
N ILE A 84 5.54 2.19 3.11
CA ILE A 84 4.16 2.74 3.15
C ILE A 84 3.34 2.22 4.35
N GLY A 85 3.71 1.06 4.90
CA GLY A 85 3.08 0.42 6.06
C GLY A 85 3.46 1.02 7.42
N ASP A 86 4.46 1.92 7.49
CA ASP A 86 5.01 2.42 8.76
C ASP A 86 3.95 3.05 9.68
N GLY A 87 3.00 3.78 9.10
CA GLY A 87 1.98 4.50 9.86
C GLY A 87 0.95 3.60 10.55
N LEU A 88 0.76 2.37 10.05
CA LEU A 88 -0.29 1.46 10.53
C LEU A 88 0.27 0.21 11.21
N ALA A 89 1.46 -0.25 10.80
CA ALA A 89 2.05 -1.49 11.29
C ALA A 89 3.57 -1.38 11.49
N PRO A 90 4.08 -0.47 12.34
CA PRO A 90 5.52 -0.20 12.44
C PRO A 90 6.37 -1.41 12.89
N GLN A 91 5.78 -2.42 13.54
CA GLN A 91 6.49 -3.65 13.94
C GLN A 91 6.60 -4.69 12.82
N ASN A 92 5.89 -4.50 11.71
CA ASN A 92 5.83 -5.43 10.57
C ASN A 92 5.52 -4.67 9.26
N HIS A 93 6.08 -3.47 9.15
CA HIS A 93 5.74 -2.49 8.10
C HIS A 93 6.19 -2.98 6.73
N ASP A 94 7.30 -3.72 6.69
CA ASP A 94 7.84 -4.41 5.53
C ASP A 94 6.80 -5.36 4.91
N ARG A 95 6.23 -6.25 5.73
CA ARG A 95 5.18 -7.19 5.30
C ARG A 95 3.92 -6.46 4.87
N MET A 96 3.47 -5.47 5.63
CA MET A 96 2.29 -4.69 5.25
C MET A 96 2.49 -3.97 3.92
N SER A 97 3.64 -3.33 3.72
CA SER A 97 3.99 -2.63 2.48
C SER A 97 4.04 -3.59 1.30
N ALA A 98 4.55 -4.80 1.52
CA ALA A 98 4.53 -5.85 0.50
C ALA A 98 3.11 -6.24 0.09
N GLU A 99 2.18 -6.45 1.05
CA GLU A 99 0.78 -6.77 0.74
C GLU A 99 0.10 -5.69 -0.11
N VAL A 100 0.41 -4.41 0.15
CA VAL A 100 -0.17 -3.28 -0.61
C VAL A 100 0.21 -3.33 -2.09
N ILE A 101 1.47 -3.69 -2.40
CA ILE A 101 1.96 -3.67 -3.79
C ILE A 101 1.87 -5.02 -4.50
N ARG A 102 1.78 -6.13 -3.77
CA ARG A 102 1.84 -7.50 -4.30
C ARG A 102 0.86 -7.80 -5.46
N PRO A 103 -0.36 -7.25 -5.50
CA PRO A 103 -1.25 -7.47 -6.65
C PRO A 103 -0.78 -6.84 -7.96
N PHE A 104 0.18 -5.91 -7.91
CA PHE A 104 0.53 -5.02 -9.02
C PHE A 104 1.97 -5.16 -9.52
N VAL A 105 2.86 -5.76 -8.72
CA VAL A 105 4.28 -5.91 -9.06
C VAL A 105 4.68 -7.38 -9.14
N ARG A 106 5.79 -7.69 -9.81
CA ARG A 106 6.35 -9.04 -9.80
C ARG A 106 6.69 -9.54 -8.39
N TRP A 107 6.65 -10.86 -8.25
CA TRP A 107 6.87 -11.56 -6.98
C TRP A 107 8.17 -11.17 -6.29
N ASP A 108 9.28 -11.11 -7.03
CA ASP A 108 10.63 -10.81 -6.52
C ASP A 108 10.72 -9.41 -5.91
N VAL A 109 10.05 -8.43 -6.51
CA VAL A 109 9.93 -7.07 -5.96
C VAL A 109 9.12 -7.08 -4.66
N SER A 110 7.93 -7.71 -4.66
CA SER A 110 7.11 -7.79 -3.45
C SER A 110 7.81 -8.54 -2.31
N TRP A 111 8.56 -9.61 -2.63
CA TRP A 111 9.36 -10.38 -1.69
C TRP A 111 10.50 -9.52 -1.12
N THR A 112 11.16 -8.73 -1.95
CA THR A 112 12.23 -7.84 -1.48
C THR A 112 11.70 -6.77 -0.54
N VAL A 113 10.54 -6.18 -0.84
CA VAL A 113 9.86 -5.25 0.08
C VAL A 113 9.45 -5.94 1.38
N GLU A 114 8.93 -7.17 1.32
CA GLU A 114 8.52 -7.94 2.51
C GLU A 114 9.67 -8.20 3.49
N HIS A 115 10.90 -8.30 2.99
CA HIS A 115 12.08 -8.68 3.77
C HIS A 115 13.04 -7.51 4.01
N HIS A 116 12.73 -6.31 3.54
CA HIS A 116 13.66 -5.19 3.63
C HIS A 116 13.95 -4.76 5.08
N GLY A 117 13.04 -5.05 6.02
CA GLY A 117 13.22 -4.79 7.45
C GLY A 117 14.43 -5.52 8.06
N ILE A 118 14.88 -6.63 7.45
CA ILE A 118 16.07 -7.37 7.89
C ILE A 118 17.32 -6.47 7.88
N PHE A 119 17.42 -5.51 6.96
CA PHE A 119 18.55 -4.58 6.89
C PHE A 119 18.55 -3.51 8.00
N GLN A 120 17.49 -3.46 8.82
CA GLN A 120 17.33 -2.51 9.91
C GLN A 120 17.55 -3.15 11.30
N MET A 121 17.71 -4.48 11.36
CA MET A 121 17.93 -5.21 12.61
C MET A 121 19.42 -5.17 13.00
N LEU A 122 19.71 -4.83 14.27
CA LEU A 122 21.05 -4.92 14.88
C LEU A 122 21.30 -6.32 15.46
#